data_AF-L9JSJ0-F1
#
_entry.id   AF-L9JSJ0-F1
#
_cell.length_a   1.000
_cell.length_b   1.000
_cell.length_c   1.000
_cell.angle_alpha   90.00
_cell.angle_beta   90.00
_cell.angle_gamma   90.00
#
_symmetry.space_group_name_H-M   'P 1'
#
loop_
_entity.id
_entity.type
_entity.pdbx_description
1 polymer ?
#
loop_
_entity_poly.entity_id
_entity_poly.type
_entity_poly.pdbx_seq_one_letter_code
_entity_poly.pdbx_strand_id
1 'polypeptide(L)'
;MVASKRKRRGGLAVEAKKPKRNEKDVGTPDKRRVVAEEVEEEERDRIPGPVCKAFDELPHYALLKELLIQIFSTPRYHPKSQPFVDHVFTFTILDHRIWFRNFQIIEEDAALVEIGPRFVLNLIKIFQGSFGGPTLYENPHYQSPNMHRRIVRSMTAAKYREKQQVKDVQKLRKKEPKTILPHDPTEDVFAIPAEEKPVEIQYDNHREALLKGGLDGEYQDDSLDLLHYFTGACYSGYGDDEKGFYTVYRNVFEMIAKEELESVLEEDIEEFPTFGDSQSDYDTVVHPFYAYWQSFCTQKNFAWKEEYDTRQASNRWEKRAMEKENKKIRDKARKEKNELVRQLVAFIRKRDRRVQAHRKLVEEQNAEKARKAEEMRRQQKLKQAKYGYVAGSFRL
;
A
#
# COMPACT_ATOMS: atom_id res chain seq x y z
N MET A 1 -19.54 6.29 20.76
CA MET A 1 -18.29 6.43 20.00
C MET A 1 -18.56 5.87 18.61
N VAL A 2 -18.74 6.75 17.63
CA VAL A 2 -19.01 6.38 16.24
C VAL A 2 -17.66 6.35 15.51
N ALA A 3 -17.31 5.21 14.91
CA ALA A 3 -16.10 5.04 14.12
C ALA A 3 -16.47 4.64 12.70
N SER A 4 -15.98 5.44 11.76
CA SER A 4 -16.29 5.45 10.33
C SER A 4 -15.92 4.16 9.60
N LYS A 5 -16.83 3.74 8.70
CA LYS A 5 -16.62 2.77 7.62
C LYS A 5 -15.46 3.21 6.71
N ARG A 6 -14.42 2.37 6.59
CA ARG A 6 -13.47 2.43 5.47
C ARG A 6 -13.78 1.32 4.47
N LYS A 7 -14.28 1.75 3.31
CA LYS A 7 -14.52 0.98 2.08
C LYS A 7 -13.17 0.56 1.49
N ARG A 8 -12.87 -0.74 1.42
CA ARG A 8 -11.75 -1.26 0.60
C ARG A 8 -12.32 -1.65 -0.76
N ARG A 9 -11.98 -0.87 -1.78
CA ARG A 9 -12.16 -1.22 -3.20
C ARG A 9 -11.17 -2.33 -3.58
N GLY A 10 -11.59 -3.17 -4.52
CA GLY A 10 -10.97 -4.42 -4.91
C GLY A 10 -9.52 -4.31 -5.39
N GLY A 11 -8.75 -5.34 -5.05
CA GLY A 11 -7.47 -5.60 -5.69
C GLY A 11 -7.70 -6.40 -6.96
N LEU A 12 -7.25 -5.84 -8.08
CA LEU A 12 -7.07 -6.51 -9.36
C LEU A 12 -6.06 -7.66 -9.22
N ALA A 13 -6.37 -8.77 -9.87
CA ALA A 13 -5.55 -9.97 -9.94
C ALA A 13 -4.22 -9.68 -10.66
N VAL A 14 -3.11 -10.07 -10.03
CA VAL A 14 -1.80 -10.11 -10.67
C VAL A 14 -1.61 -11.54 -11.19
N GLU A 15 -1.66 -11.71 -12.51
CA GLU A 15 -1.27 -12.95 -13.18
C GLU A 15 0.20 -13.27 -12.90
N ALA A 16 0.43 -14.32 -12.12
CA ALA A 16 1.75 -14.92 -11.98
C ALA A 16 2.02 -15.82 -13.19
N LYS A 17 3.00 -15.44 -14.01
CA LYS A 17 3.55 -16.25 -15.10
C LYS A 17 4.01 -17.62 -14.59
N LYS A 18 3.41 -18.69 -15.13
CA LYS A 18 3.85 -20.09 -14.94
C LYS A 18 5.30 -20.28 -15.44
N PRO A 19 6.20 -20.92 -14.67
CA PRO A 19 7.46 -21.43 -15.22
C PRO A 19 7.23 -22.73 -16.00
N LYS A 20 7.98 -22.88 -17.10
CA LYS A 20 7.98 -24.01 -18.04
C LYS A 20 8.27 -25.34 -17.32
N ARG A 21 7.44 -26.36 -17.57
CA ARG A 21 7.73 -27.77 -17.24
C ARG A 21 8.72 -28.32 -18.27
N ASN A 22 9.80 -28.92 -17.79
CA ASN A 22 10.58 -29.88 -18.58
C ASN A 22 10.03 -31.28 -18.27
N GLU A 23 9.59 -31.99 -19.31
CA GLU A 23 9.27 -33.41 -19.26
C GLU A 23 10.54 -34.22 -19.13
N LYS A 24 10.62 -34.99 -18.03
CA LYS A 24 11.18 -36.36 -17.92
C LYS A 24 11.23 -36.71 -16.44
N ASP A 25 10.25 -37.48 -16.00
CA ASP A 25 10.38 -38.60 -15.06
C ASP A 25 8.97 -39.10 -14.73
N VAL A 26 8.62 -40.24 -15.32
CA VAL A 26 7.38 -40.98 -15.06
C VAL A 26 7.61 -41.79 -13.79
N GLY A 27 7.00 -41.35 -12.69
CA GLY A 27 6.93 -42.07 -11.42
C GLY A 27 5.50 -42.04 -10.87
N THR A 28 4.97 -43.22 -10.57
CA THR A 28 3.63 -43.59 -10.10
C THR A 28 3.04 -42.65 -9.03
N PRO A 29 1.72 -42.36 -9.03
CA PRO A 29 1.13 -41.39 -8.10
C PRO A 29 1.18 -41.88 -6.65
N ASP A 30 1.61 -40.97 -5.79
CA ASP A 30 1.83 -41.15 -4.35
C ASP A 30 0.50 -41.26 -3.59
N LYS A 31 0.30 -42.39 -2.89
CA LYS A 31 -0.92 -42.75 -2.14
C LYS A 31 -1.27 -41.77 -1.01
N ARG A 32 -0.38 -40.82 -0.68
CA ARG A 32 -0.58 -39.84 0.40
C ARG A 32 -1.60 -38.76 0.08
N ARG A 33 -1.88 -38.50 -1.21
CA ARG A 33 -2.79 -37.41 -1.60
C ARG A 33 -4.27 -37.80 -1.55
N VAL A 34 -4.59 -39.09 -1.72
CA VAL A 34 -5.96 -39.61 -1.62
C VAL A 34 -6.40 -39.65 -0.15
N VAL A 35 -5.49 -40.01 0.77
CA VAL A 35 -5.77 -40.01 2.22
C VAL A 35 -6.06 -38.61 2.76
N ALA A 36 -5.46 -37.56 2.19
CA ALA A 36 -5.70 -36.18 2.64
C ALA A 36 -7.07 -35.64 2.23
N GLU A 37 -7.66 -36.13 1.14
CA GLU A 37 -8.98 -35.71 0.66
C GLU A 37 -10.11 -36.51 1.35
N GLU A 38 -9.86 -37.79 1.68
CA GLU A 38 -10.78 -38.62 2.47
C GLU A 38 -10.87 -38.16 3.95
N VAL A 39 -9.79 -37.61 4.52
CA VAL A 39 -9.80 -37.03 5.88
C VAL A 39 -10.55 -35.70 5.96
N GLU A 40 -10.63 -34.95 4.85
CA GLU A 40 -11.39 -33.68 4.76
C GLU A 40 -12.92 -33.87 4.71
N GLU A 41 -13.41 -35.06 4.34
CA GLU A 41 -14.84 -35.38 4.38
C GLU A 41 -15.31 -35.95 5.72
N GLU A 42 -14.49 -36.74 6.43
CA GLU A 42 -14.87 -37.29 7.73
C GLU A 42 -14.95 -36.27 8.88
N GLU A 43 -14.35 -35.09 8.73
CA GLU A 43 -14.35 -34.04 9.76
C GLU A 43 -15.53 -33.04 9.64
N ARG A 44 -16.33 -33.12 8.57
CA ARG A 44 -17.50 -32.24 8.37
C ARG A 44 -18.72 -32.59 9.22
N ASP A 45 -18.83 -33.83 9.71
CA ASP A 45 -20.04 -34.33 10.37
C ASP A 45 -19.88 -34.69 11.86
N ARG A 46 -18.77 -34.32 12.51
CA ARG A 46 -18.62 -34.50 13.96
C ARG A 46 -18.92 -33.20 14.69
N ILE A 47 -20.03 -33.21 15.42
CA ILE A 47 -20.39 -32.19 16.43
C ILE A 47 -19.13 -31.89 17.26
N PRO A 48 -18.52 -30.69 17.16
CA PRO A 48 -17.33 -30.39 17.91
C PRO A 48 -17.72 -30.27 19.38
N GLY A 49 -17.21 -31.16 20.22
CA GLY A 49 -17.06 -30.81 21.62
C GLY A 49 -16.26 -29.49 21.73
N PRO A 50 -16.38 -28.74 22.84
CA PRO A 50 -15.76 -27.41 22.99
C PRO A 50 -14.23 -27.41 22.84
N VAL A 51 -13.59 -28.59 22.93
CA VAL A 51 -12.14 -28.77 22.75
C VAL A 51 -11.88 -29.98 21.83
N CYS A 52 -11.09 -29.77 20.78
CA CYS A 52 -10.66 -30.83 19.86
C CYS A 52 -9.75 -31.87 20.57
N LYS A 53 -9.85 -33.15 20.18
CA LYS A 53 -9.02 -34.25 20.72
C LYS A 53 -7.51 -34.04 20.50
N ALA A 54 -7.14 -33.22 19.50
CA ALA A 54 -5.76 -32.86 19.20
C ALA A 54 -5.01 -32.17 20.38
N PHE A 55 -5.75 -31.62 21.35
CA PHE A 55 -5.13 -31.03 22.54
C PHE A 55 -4.50 -32.06 23.50
N ASP A 56 -4.90 -33.33 23.42
CA ASP A 56 -4.43 -34.38 24.34
C ASP A 56 -3.14 -35.08 23.83
N GLU A 57 -2.68 -34.78 22.62
CA GLU A 57 -1.54 -35.46 21.99
C GLU A 57 -0.18 -35.01 22.56
N LEU A 58 -0.02 -33.73 22.86
CA LEU A 58 1.24 -33.16 23.36
C LEU A 58 1.04 -32.57 24.76
N PRO A 59 2.01 -32.74 25.67
CA PRO A 59 1.87 -32.32 27.07
C PRO A 59 1.69 -30.81 27.22
N HIS A 60 2.30 -30.01 26.34
CA HIS A 60 2.14 -28.56 26.35
C HIS A 60 0.74 -28.13 25.88
N TYR A 61 0.11 -28.88 24.96
CA TYR A 61 -1.27 -28.62 24.56
C TYR A 61 -2.28 -29.08 25.60
N ALA A 62 -2.01 -30.20 26.30
CA ALA A 62 -2.84 -30.64 27.42
C ALA A 62 -2.86 -29.59 28.56
N LEU A 63 -1.70 -28.99 28.86
CA LEU A 63 -1.62 -27.88 29.81
C LEU A 63 -2.40 -26.65 29.34
N LEU A 64 -2.32 -26.32 28.04
CA LEU A 64 -3.11 -25.22 27.48
C LEU A 64 -4.61 -25.50 27.52
N LYS A 65 -5.04 -26.75 27.32
CA LYS A 65 -6.45 -27.16 27.41
C LYS A 65 -7.00 -26.90 28.81
N GLU A 66 -6.31 -27.35 29.86
CA GLU A 66 -6.72 -27.08 31.25
C GLU A 66 -6.76 -25.58 31.56
N LEU A 67 -5.76 -24.83 31.09
CA LEU A 67 -5.72 -23.37 31.27
C LEU A 67 -6.89 -22.66 30.57
N LEU A 68 -7.21 -23.04 29.33
CA LEU A 68 -8.33 -22.46 28.58
C LEU A 68 -9.67 -22.81 29.23
N ILE A 69 -9.82 -24.04 29.73
CA ILE A 69 -11.00 -24.45 30.50
C ILE A 69 -11.14 -23.56 31.73
N GLN A 70 -10.08 -23.34 32.51
CA GLN A 70 -10.14 -22.50 33.70
C GLN A 70 -10.46 -21.02 33.42
N ILE A 71 -9.99 -20.47 32.30
CA ILE A 71 -10.22 -19.06 31.93
C ILE A 71 -11.65 -18.84 31.41
N PHE A 72 -12.12 -19.71 30.51
CA PHE A 72 -13.37 -19.50 29.78
C PHE A 72 -14.57 -20.24 30.39
N SER A 73 -14.35 -21.25 31.24
CA SER A 73 -15.45 -21.97 31.88
C SER A 73 -15.97 -21.19 33.08
N THR A 74 -17.29 -21.24 33.25
CA THR A 74 -17.94 -20.72 34.45
C THR A 74 -17.90 -21.82 35.52
N PRO A 75 -17.38 -21.55 36.74
CA PRO A 75 -17.34 -22.56 37.78
C PRO A 75 -18.75 -22.99 38.18
N ARG A 76 -18.89 -24.24 38.62
CA ARG A 76 -20.16 -24.79 39.08
C ARG A 76 -20.68 -23.95 40.26
N TYR A 77 -21.95 -23.55 40.21
CA TYR A 77 -22.61 -22.67 41.19
C TYR A 77 -22.18 -21.20 41.16
N HIS A 78 -21.60 -20.71 40.07
CA HIS A 78 -21.38 -19.28 39.91
C HIS A 78 -22.73 -18.53 39.81
N PRO A 79 -22.91 -17.35 40.44
CA PRO A 79 -24.17 -16.60 40.40
C PRO A 79 -24.58 -16.13 38.99
N LYS A 80 -23.66 -16.17 38.02
CA LYS A 80 -23.93 -15.90 36.60
C LYS A 80 -24.11 -17.16 35.75
N SER A 81 -24.11 -18.35 36.36
CA SER A 81 -24.40 -19.58 35.63
C SER A 81 -25.88 -19.59 35.23
N GLN A 82 -26.15 -19.79 33.95
CA GLN A 82 -27.49 -19.95 33.41
C GLN A 82 -27.74 -21.45 33.13
N PRO A 83 -29.01 -21.91 33.19
CA PRO A 83 -29.35 -23.31 32.95
C PRO A 83 -29.25 -23.71 31.47
N PHE A 84 -29.13 -22.74 30.56
CA PHE A 84 -28.99 -22.95 29.12
C PHE A 84 -27.61 -22.47 28.64
N VAL A 85 -27.18 -23.03 27.51
CA VAL A 85 -25.91 -22.68 26.86
C VAL A 85 -26.24 -21.92 25.58
N ASP A 86 -26.02 -20.61 25.59
CA ASP A 86 -26.22 -19.77 24.40
C ASP A 86 -24.98 -19.75 23.50
N HIS A 87 -23.80 -19.83 24.10
CA HIS A 87 -22.53 -19.58 23.43
C HIS A 87 -21.62 -20.82 23.47
N VAL A 88 -21.06 -21.17 22.32
CA VAL A 88 -20.11 -22.26 22.15
C VAL A 88 -18.80 -21.68 21.66
N PHE A 89 -17.75 -21.85 22.47
CA PHE A 89 -16.38 -21.55 22.05
C PHE A 89 -15.72 -22.79 21.50
N THR A 90 -15.13 -22.69 20.31
CA THR A 90 -14.38 -23.78 19.70
C THR A 90 -12.91 -23.40 19.58
N PHE A 91 -12.04 -24.26 20.09
CA PHE A 91 -10.60 -24.15 19.93
C PHE A 91 -10.13 -25.27 19.00
N THR A 92 -9.54 -24.91 17.85
CA THR A 92 -8.97 -25.87 16.90
C THR A 92 -7.47 -25.63 16.73
N ILE A 93 -6.68 -26.70 16.64
CA ILE A 93 -5.23 -26.60 16.40
C ILE A 93 -5.00 -26.85 14.91
N LEU A 94 -4.44 -25.86 14.21
CA LEU A 94 -4.00 -25.97 12.82
C LEU A 94 -2.66 -25.25 12.67
N ASP A 95 -1.71 -25.87 11.97
CA ASP A 95 -0.36 -25.33 11.74
C ASP A 95 0.36 -24.88 13.04
N HIS A 96 0.26 -25.68 14.10
CA HIS A 96 0.80 -25.36 15.44
C HIS A 96 0.26 -24.06 16.06
N ARG A 97 -0.88 -23.57 15.57
CA ARG A 97 -1.59 -22.40 16.09
C ARG A 97 -2.98 -22.79 16.55
N ILE A 98 -3.46 -22.08 17.57
CA ILE A 98 -4.79 -22.31 18.13
C ILE A 98 -5.73 -21.27 17.54
N TRP A 99 -6.73 -21.73 16.82
CA TRP A 99 -7.79 -20.93 16.26
C TRP A 99 -8.97 -20.90 17.21
N PHE A 100 -9.45 -19.71 17.50
CA PHE A 100 -10.63 -19.48 18.31
C PHE A 100 -11.80 -19.05 17.43
N ARG A 101 -12.96 -19.66 17.67
CA ARG A 101 -14.25 -19.19 17.13
C ARG A 101 -15.32 -19.19 18.22
N ASN A 102 -16.29 -18.32 18.05
CA ASN A 102 -17.41 -18.13 18.95
C ASN A 102 -18.72 -18.26 18.16
N PHE A 103 -19.51 -19.26 18.53
CA PHE A 103 -20.81 -19.55 17.96
C PHE A 103 -21.92 -19.29 18.97
N GLN A 104 -23.08 -18.85 18.48
CA GLN A 104 -24.31 -18.81 19.25
C GLN A 104 -25.27 -19.89 18.74
N ILE A 105 -25.95 -20.57 19.64
CA ILE A 105 -27.00 -21.55 19.30
C ILE A 105 -28.30 -20.77 19.01
N ILE A 106 -28.91 -21.01 17.84
CA ILE A 106 -30.23 -20.49 17.51
C ILE A 106 -31.30 -21.50 17.96
N GLU A 107 -32.30 -21.02 18.70
CA GLU A 107 -33.33 -21.85 19.35
C GLU A 107 -34.22 -22.63 18.36
N GLU A 108 -34.36 -22.17 17.12
CA GLU A 108 -35.33 -22.73 16.16
C GLU A 108 -34.87 -24.05 15.52
N ASP A 109 -33.57 -24.25 15.29
CA ASP A 109 -33.03 -25.42 14.57
C ASP A 109 -31.73 -26.00 15.20
N ALA A 110 -31.33 -25.54 16.39
CA ALA A 110 -30.02 -25.83 17.00
C ALA A 110 -28.81 -25.49 16.10
N ALA A 111 -29.01 -24.65 15.08
CA ALA A 111 -27.97 -24.20 14.17
C ALA A 111 -27.00 -23.25 14.89
N LEU A 112 -25.71 -23.39 14.60
CA LEU A 112 -24.63 -22.58 15.16
C LEU A 112 -24.31 -21.40 14.23
N VAL A 113 -24.38 -20.17 14.73
CA VAL A 113 -24.02 -18.95 13.98
C VAL A 113 -22.80 -18.27 14.57
N GLU A 114 -21.80 -17.96 13.74
CA GLU A 114 -20.59 -17.21 14.16
C GLU A 114 -20.94 -15.75 14.47
N ILE A 115 -20.92 -15.36 15.76
CA ILE A 115 -21.33 -14.01 16.21
C ILE A 115 -20.18 -13.23 16.87
N GLY A 116 -19.07 -13.90 17.21
CA GLY A 116 -17.97 -13.30 17.97
C GLY A 116 -16.65 -13.06 17.23
N PRO A 117 -15.67 -12.46 17.93
CA PRO A 117 -14.34 -12.20 17.39
C PRO A 117 -13.59 -13.50 17.07
N ARG A 118 -12.85 -13.48 15.96
CA ARG A 118 -11.95 -14.57 15.54
C ARG A 118 -10.51 -14.16 15.84
N PHE A 119 -9.79 -15.00 16.58
CA PHE A 119 -8.37 -14.76 16.84
C PHE A 119 -7.58 -16.07 16.76
N VAL A 120 -6.29 -15.91 16.50
CA VAL A 120 -5.33 -17.00 16.39
C VAL A 120 -4.27 -16.79 17.44
N LEU A 121 -4.11 -17.77 18.33
CA LEU A 121 -3.07 -17.78 19.35
C LEU A 121 -1.89 -18.62 18.86
N ASN A 122 -0.68 -18.15 19.17
CA ASN A 122 0.54 -18.90 18.93
C ASN A 122 1.30 -19.01 20.25
N LEU A 123 1.59 -20.24 20.68
CA LEU A 123 2.32 -20.50 21.90
C LEU A 123 3.76 -20.01 21.75
N ILE A 124 4.21 -19.15 22.65
CA ILE A 124 5.56 -18.57 22.60
C ILE A 124 6.48 -19.38 23.52
N LYS A 125 6.23 -19.29 24.83
CA LYS A 125 6.99 -19.95 25.88
C LYS A 125 6.09 -20.27 27.07
N ILE A 126 6.44 -21.31 27.82
CA ILE A 126 5.81 -21.68 29.09
C ILE A 126 6.88 -21.59 30.18
N PHE A 127 6.57 -20.89 31.26
CA PHE A 127 7.44 -20.73 32.43
C PHE A 127 6.89 -21.53 33.60
N GLN A 128 7.77 -21.93 34.52
CA GLN A 128 7.38 -22.69 35.71
C GLN A 128 6.56 -21.86 36.74
N GLY A 129 6.85 -20.57 36.87
CA GLY A 129 6.19 -19.68 37.83
C GLY A 129 5.17 -18.73 37.19
N SER A 130 4.41 -18.01 38.02
CA SER A 130 3.29 -17.17 37.57
C SER A 130 3.69 -15.97 36.70
N PHE A 131 4.87 -15.38 36.95
CA PHE A 131 5.36 -14.20 36.21
C PHE A 131 6.85 -14.30 35.86
N GLY A 132 7.46 -15.47 36.06
CA GLY A 132 8.89 -15.69 35.86
C GLY A 132 9.29 -17.11 36.25
N GLY A 133 10.59 -17.39 36.13
CA GLY A 133 11.15 -18.72 36.37
C GLY A 133 11.77 -19.32 35.11
N PRO A 134 12.34 -20.53 35.22
CA PRO A 134 12.95 -21.21 34.09
C PRO A 134 11.91 -21.53 33.01
N THR A 135 12.35 -21.48 31.75
CA THR A 135 11.53 -21.83 30.58
C THR A 135 11.36 -23.35 30.54
N LEU A 136 10.14 -23.83 30.71
CA LEU A 136 9.79 -25.26 30.61
C LEU A 136 9.57 -25.69 29.16
N TYR A 137 9.05 -24.78 28.33
CA TYR A 137 8.81 -25.02 26.92
C TYR A 137 9.04 -23.74 26.11
N GLU A 138 9.69 -23.88 24.97
CA GLU A 138 9.89 -22.81 23.99
C GLU A 138 9.49 -23.34 22.61
N ASN A 139 8.62 -22.62 21.92
CA ASN A 139 8.13 -23.03 20.61
C ASN A 139 9.20 -22.76 19.52
N PRO A 140 9.74 -23.79 18.83
CA PRO A 140 10.72 -23.61 17.76
C PRO A 140 10.13 -22.90 16.53
N HIS A 141 8.82 -23.02 16.30
CA HIS A 141 8.14 -22.47 15.14
C HIS A 141 7.73 -21.00 15.33
N TYR A 142 7.81 -20.47 16.55
CA TYR A 142 7.47 -19.09 16.82
C TYR A 142 8.61 -18.15 16.42
N GLN A 143 8.39 -17.37 15.36
CA GLN A 143 9.25 -16.25 15.01
C GLN A 143 8.63 -14.94 15.50
N SER A 144 9.38 -14.20 16.31
CA SER A 144 8.91 -12.88 16.76
C SER A 144 8.83 -11.92 15.56
N PRO A 145 7.84 -11.01 15.51
CA PRO A 145 7.73 -10.02 14.43
C PRO A 145 8.99 -9.16 14.28
N ASN A 146 9.69 -8.87 15.38
CA ASN A 146 10.94 -8.13 15.37
C ASN A 146 12.08 -8.94 14.75
N MET A 147 12.16 -10.25 15.05
CA MET A 147 13.12 -11.14 14.42
C MET A 147 12.85 -11.27 12.92
N HIS A 148 11.59 -11.40 12.51
CA HIS A 148 11.21 -11.44 11.09
C HIS A 148 11.63 -10.15 10.35
N ARG A 149 11.30 -8.98 10.91
CA ARG A 149 11.74 -7.68 10.36
C ARG A 149 13.27 -7.58 10.28
N ARG A 150 13.98 -8.08 11.28
CA ARG A 150 15.45 -8.12 11.29
C ARG A 150 16.01 -9.02 10.19
N ILE A 151 15.45 -10.20 9.99
CA ILE A 151 15.84 -11.14 8.93
C ILE A 151 15.63 -10.50 7.55
N VAL A 152 14.47 -9.90 7.30
CA VAL A 152 14.17 -9.23 6.02
C VAL A 152 15.15 -8.09 5.74
N ARG A 153 15.46 -7.26 6.76
CA ARG A 153 16.46 -6.19 6.64
C ARG A 153 17.85 -6.76 6.35
N SER A 154 18.26 -7.82 7.04
CA SER A 154 19.56 -8.46 6.83
C SER A 154 19.67 -9.08 5.43
N MET A 155 18.63 -9.76 4.94
CA MET A 155 18.57 -10.29 3.57
C MET A 155 18.68 -9.17 2.52
N THR A 156 18.00 -8.05 2.76
CA THR A 156 18.05 -6.89 1.85
C THR A 156 19.44 -6.25 1.85
N ALA A 157 20.06 -6.10 3.02
CA ALA A 157 21.42 -5.61 3.16
C ALA A 157 22.45 -6.57 2.53
N ALA A 158 22.25 -7.88 2.63
CA ALA A 158 23.09 -8.89 1.97
C ALA A 158 23.02 -8.76 0.44
N LYS A 159 21.81 -8.67 -0.14
CA LYS A 159 21.63 -8.42 -1.58
C LYS A 159 22.29 -7.12 -2.04
N TYR A 160 22.25 -6.08 -1.20
CA TYR A 160 22.92 -4.82 -1.51
C TYR A 160 24.45 -4.98 -1.48
N ARG A 161 25.00 -5.64 -0.46
CA ARG A 161 26.44 -5.93 -0.35
C ARG A 161 26.94 -6.77 -1.51
N GLU A 162 26.20 -7.80 -1.91
CA GLU A 162 26.54 -8.64 -3.06
C GLU A 162 26.60 -7.82 -4.36
N LYS A 163 25.60 -6.96 -4.60
CA LYS A 163 25.63 -6.03 -5.74
C LYS A 163 26.83 -5.09 -5.70
N GLN A 164 27.26 -4.67 -4.53
CA GLN A 164 28.42 -3.80 -4.35
C GLN A 164 29.71 -4.56 -4.67
N GLN A 165 29.87 -5.77 -4.14
CA GLN A 165 31.01 -6.66 -4.44
C GLN A 165 31.11 -6.96 -5.93
N VAL A 166 30.00 -7.26 -6.62
CA VAL A 166 30.00 -7.49 -8.07
C VAL A 166 30.47 -6.24 -8.83
N LYS A 167 30.05 -5.05 -8.41
CA LYS A 167 30.53 -3.79 -9.02
C LYS A 167 32.02 -3.58 -8.79
N ASP A 168 32.52 -3.89 -7.59
CA ASP A 168 33.93 -3.71 -7.26
C ASP A 168 34.81 -4.71 -8.01
N VAL A 169 34.39 -5.97 -8.13
CA VAL A 169 35.04 -6.98 -8.99
C VAL A 169 35.07 -6.54 -10.45
N GLN A 170 33.97 -6.00 -10.99
CA GLN A 170 33.94 -5.48 -12.36
C GLN A 170 34.90 -4.29 -12.55
N LYS A 171 35.04 -3.40 -11.56
CA LYS A 171 36.01 -2.30 -11.60
C LYS A 171 37.45 -2.82 -11.60
N LEU A 172 37.74 -3.83 -10.78
CA LEU A 172 39.06 -4.47 -10.74
C LEU A 172 39.40 -5.11 -12.09
N ARG A 173 38.49 -5.91 -12.66
CA ARG A 173 38.66 -6.51 -14.00
C ARG A 173 38.85 -5.48 -15.12
N LYS A 174 38.27 -4.28 -15.00
CA LYS A 174 38.51 -3.17 -15.94
C LYS A 174 39.86 -2.49 -15.75
N LYS A 175 40.41 -2.53 -14.54
CA LYS A 175 41.70 -1.92 -14.19
C LYS A 175 42.88 -2.87 -14.49
N GLU A 176 42.62 -4.18 -14.52
CA GLU A 176 43.58 -5.16 -15.02
C GLU A 176 44.00 -4.78 -16.45
N PRO A 177 45.32 -4.77 -16.75
CA PRO A 177 45.79 -4.49 -18.09
C PRO A 177 45.18 -5.51 -19.04
N LYS A 178 44.51 -5.03 -20.10
CA LYS A 178 43.96 -5.90 -21.15
C LYS A 178 45.11 -6.78 -21.64
N THR A 179 44.96 -8.10 -21.55
CA THR A 179 45.86 -9.04 -22.23
C THR A 179 45.91 -8.64 -23.70
N ILE A 180 47.09 -8.23 -24.16
CA ILE A 180 47.34 -7.91 -25.55
C ILE A 180 47.24 -9.25 -26.28
N LEU A 181 46.08 -9.51 -26.87
CA LEU A 181 45.93 -10.61 -27.81
C LEU A 181 46.86 -10.32 -29.00
N PRO A 182 47.60 -11.32 -29.51
CA PRO A 182 48.36 -11.15 -30.74
C PRO A 182 47.42 -10.63 -31.82
N HIS A 183 47.83 -9.59 -32.53
CA HIS A 183 47.07 -9.04 -33.63
C HIS A 183 46.88 -10.13 -34.69
N ASP A 184 45.63 -10.51 -34.96
CA ASP A 184 45.30 -11.49 -35.98
C ASP A 184 45.51 -10.86 -37.36
N PRO A 185 46.46 -11.35 -38.17
CA PRO A 185 46.74 -10.79 -39.50
C PRO A 185 45.58 -10.94 -40.50
N THR A 186 44.53 -11.67 -40.14
CA THR A 186 43.34 -11.89 -40.96
C THR A 186 42.22 -10.87 -40.70
N GLU A 187 42.32 -10.04 -39.65
CA GLU A 187 41.32 -8.99 -39.34
C GLU A 187 41.15 -7.99 -40.48
N ASP A 188 42.24 -7.67 -41.19
CA ASP A 188 42.23 -6.70 -42.29
C ASP A 188 41.75 -7.29 -43.63
N VAL A 189 41.64 -8.62 -43.73
CA VAL A 189 41.30 -9.33 -44.99
C VAL A 189 39.80 -9.27 -45.31
N PHE A 190 38.95 -9.05 -44.30
CA PHE A 190 37.50 -9.00 -44.45
C PHE A 190 36.89 -7.62 -44.19
N ALA A 191 37.70 -6.56 -44.20
CA ALA A 191 37.23 -5.17 -44.21
C ALA A 191 36.62 -4.80 -45.58
N ILE A 192 35.48 -5.43 -45.90
CA ILE A 192 34.57 -4.93 -46.93
C ILE A 192 34.06 -3.59 -46.40
N PRO A 193 34.18 -2.47 -47.14
CA PRO A 193 33.55 -1.22 -46.75
C PRO A 193 32.05 -1.50 -46.60
N ALA A 194 31.57 -1.55 -45.37
CA ALA A 194 30.16 -1.77 -45.13
C ALA A 194 29.41 -0.59 -45.75
N GLU A 195 28.61 -0.83 -46.79
CA GLU A 195 27.63 0.14 -47.24
C GLU A 195 26.81 0.58 -46.03
N GLU A 196 26.65 1.89 -45.86
CA GLU A 196 25.83 2.46 -44.78
C GLU A 196 24.45 1.82 -44.87
N LYS A 197 24.10 1.02 -43.84
CA LYS A 197 22.79 0.40 -43.78
C LYS A 197 21.76 1.53 -43.83
N PRO A 198 20.85 1.55 -44.82
CA PRO A 198 19.75 2.51 -44.80
C PRO A 198 19.01 2.30 -43.48
N VAL A 199 18.72 3.40 -42.79
CA VAL A 199 17.96 3.41 -41.54
C VAL A 199 16.56 2.93 -41.89
N GLU A 200 16.36 1.61 -41.85
CA GLU A 200 15.05 1.01 -41.96
C GLU A 200 14.31 1.40 -40.68
N ILE A 201 13.43 2.38 -40.85
CA ILE A 201 12.58 2.94 -39.80
C ILE A 201 11.64 1.81 -39.36
N GLN A 202 12.06 1.05 -38.34
CA GLN A 202 11.12 0.34 -37.50
C GLN A 202 10.35 1.41 -36.73
N TYR A 203 9.16 1.72 -37.24
CA TYR A 203 8.16 2.54 -36.59
C TYR A 203 7.80 1.90 -35.24
N ASP A 204 8.43 2.34 -34.16
CA ASP A 204 7.84 2.28 -32.83
C ASP A 204 8.64 3.10 -31.81
N ASN A 205 7.90 3.83 -30.98
CA ASN A 205 8.28 4.56 -29.75
C ASN A 205 8.96 5.94 -29.84
N HIS A 206 9.41 6.44 -31.01
CA HIS A 206 10.02 7.78 -31.11
C HIS A 206 9.27 8.77 -32.01
N ARG A 207 8.06 8.43 -32.47
CA ARG A 207 7.25 9.34 -33.31
C ARG A 207 6.98 10.66 -32.60
N GLU A 208 6.68 10.64 -31.30
CA GLU A 208 6.44 11.87 -30.52
C GLU A 208 7.70 12.72 -30.34
N ALA A 209 8.88 12.11 -30.18
CA ALA A 209 10.14 12.85 -30.04
C ALA A 209 10.51 13.58 -31.33
N LEU A 210 10.24 12.98 -32.49
CA LEU A 210 10.45 13.58 -33.81
C LEU A 210 9.36 14.61 -34.17
N LEU A 211 8.09 14.34 -33.85
CA LEU A 211 6.98 15.26 -34.15
C LEU A 211 7.04 16.55 -33.31
N LYS A 212 7.62 16.48 -32.10
CA LYS A 212 7.83 17.63 -31.20
C LYS A 212 9.21 18.29 -31.35
N GLY A 213 10.00 17.97 -32.38
CA GLY A 213 11.25 18.69 -32.66
C GLY A 213 12.40 18.40 -31.68
N GLY A 214 12.46 17.22 -31.07
CA GLY A 214 13.57 16.83 -30.22
C GLY A 214 14.65 16.07 -30.97
N LEU A 215 15.55 16.79 -31.66
CA LEU A 215 16.99 16.48 -31.80
C LEU A 215 17.78 17.59 -32.53
N ASP A 216 17.10 18.50 -33.23
CA ASP A 216 17.70 19.52 -34.10
C ASP A 216 16.95 20.88 -34.12
N GLY A 217 15.83 21.01 -33.40
CA GLY A 217 15.07 22.26 -33.23
C GLY A 217 14.94 22.67 -31.76
N GLU A 218 15.06 23.96 -31.48
CA GLU A 218 14.74 24.52 -30.17
C GLU A 218 13.26 24.28 -29.84
N TYR A 219 12.96 23.25 -29.05
CA TYR A 219 11.61 23.06 -28.52
C TYR A 219 11.28 24.22 -27.58
N GLN A 220 10.47 25.18 -28.07
CA GLN A 220 9.86 26.19 -27.22
C GLN A 220 8.79 25.50 -26.37
N ASP A 221 9.09 25.36 -25.08
CA ASP A 221 8.16 24.84 -24.10
C ASP A 221 7.09 25.92 -23.88
N ASP A 222 6.02 25.90 -24.68
CA ASP A 222 4.83 26.76 -24.51
C ASP A 222 4.03 26.43 -23.23
N SER A 223 4.61 25.62 -22.33
CA SER A 223 4.07 25.34 -21.02
C SER A 223 3.93 26.64 -20.23
N LEU A 224 2.74 26.85 -19.65
CA LEU A 224 2.44 27.99 -18.81
C LEU A 224 3.45 28.11 -17.66
N ASP A 225 4.05 29.30 -17.49
CA ASP A 225 4.93 29.56 -16.34
C ASP A 225 4.10 29.68 -15.05
N LEU A 226 3.88 28.53 -14.41
CA LEU A 226 3.14 28.41 -13.17
C LEU A 226 3.75 29.27 -12.04
N LEU A 227 5.04 29.62 -12.13
CA LEU A 227 5.75 30.38 -11.09
C LEU A 227 5.20 31.80 -10.94
N HIS A 228 4.75 32.42 -12.04
CA HIS A 228 4.15 33.75 -12.04
C HIS A 228 2.90 33.83 -11.13
N TYR A 229 2.13 32.74 -11.10
CA TYR A 229 0.86 32.64 -10.37
C TYR A 229 1.03 32.36 -8.86
N PHE A 230 2.27 32.20 -8.37
CA PHE A 230 2.57 32.17 -6.93
C PHE A 230 2.65 33.55 -6.29
N THR A 231 2.58 34.63 -7.07
CA THR A 231 2.64 35.99 -6.54
C THR A 231 1.24 36.55 -6.28
N GLY A 232 1.07 37.29 -5.18
CA GLY A 232 -0.22 37.93 -4.86
C GLY A 232 -0.62 39.07 -5.80
N ALA A 233 0.24 39.41 -6.77
CA ALA A 233 -0.01 40.43 -7.79
C ALA A 233 -0.82 39.90 -8.99
N CYS A 234 -0.97 38.57 -9.12
CA CYS A 234 -1.63 37.97 -10.28
C CYS A 234 -3.17 38.09 -10.27
N TYR A 235 -3.78 38.52 -9.16
CA TYR A 235 -5.22 38.71 -9.06
C TYR A 235 -5.55 39.98 -8.28
N SER A 236 -6.67 40.62 -8.64
CA SER A 236 -7.19 41.80 -7.95
C SER A 236 -8.57 41.48 -7.37
N GLY A 237 -8.62 41.26 -6.06
CA GLY A 237 -9.86 40.97 -5.34
C GLY A 237 -10.32 39.51 -5.43
N TYR A 238 -11.40 39.22 -4.70
CA TYR A 238 -12.02 37.89 -4.60
C TYR A 238 -13.42 37.86 -5.23
N GLY A 239 -13.63 38.68 -6.27
CA GLY A 239 -14.83 38.63 -7.11
C GLY A 239 -14.67 37.65 -8.28
N ASP A 240 -15.74 37.52 -9.06
CA ASP A 240 -15.77 36.79 -10.34
C ASP A 240 -15.44 37.71 -11.54
N ASP A 241 -14.84 38.88 -11.27
CA ASP A 241 -14.37 39.80 -12.31
C ASP A 241 -13.28 39.15 -13.18
N GLU A 242 -12.98 39.70 -14.36
CA GLU A 242 -11.96 39.15 -15.28
C GLU A 242 -10.58 38.99 -14.64
N LYS A 243 -10.23 39.88 -13.71
CA LYS A 243 -8.98 39.85 -12.92
C LYS A 243 -9.19 39.34 -11.50
N GLY A 244 -10.38 38.82 -11.20
CA GLY A 244 -10.73 38.25 -9.91
C GLY A 244 -10.00 36.94 -9.67
N PHE A 245 -9.79 36.61 -8.39
CA PHE A 245 -9.12 35.37 -7.96
C PHE A 245 -9.70 34.13 -8.66
N TYR A 246 -11.04 34.01 -8.74
CA TYR A 246 -11.67 32.80 -9.26
C TYR A 246 -11.51 32.65 -10.77
N THR A 247 -11.64 33.73 -11.52
CA THR A 247 -11.50 33.72 -12.98
C THR A 247 -10.06 33.48 -13.42
N VAL A 248 -9.09 34.15 -12.77
CA VAL A 248 -7.67 33.97 -13.08
C VAL A 248 -7.23 32.52 -12.84
N TYR A 249 -7.53 31.96 -11.68
CA TYR A 249 -7.11 30.59 -11.38
C TYR A 249 -7.92 29.53 -12.14
N ARG A 250 -9.20 29.79 -12.46
CA ARG A 250 -9.97 28.91 -13.35
C ARG A 250 -9.29 28.80 -14.71
N ASN A 251 -8.96 29.92 -15.34
CA ASN A 251 -8.31 29.94 -16.65
C ASN A 251 -6.96 29.20 -16.61
N VAL A 252 -6.18 29.36 -15.53
CA VAL A 252 -4.93 28.62 -15.34
C VAL A 252 -5.17 27.11 -15.32
N PHE A 253 -6.14 26.62 -14.54
CA PHE A 253 -6.42 25.19 -14.48
C PHE A 253 -7.07 24.64 -15.75
N GLU A 254 -7.87 25.43 -16.45
CA GLU A 254 -8.41 25.06 -17.78
C GLU A 254 -7.30 24.97 -18.83
N MET A 255 -6.32 25.88 -18.80
CA MET A 255 -5.14 25.81 -19.66
C MET A 255 -4.30 24.57 -19.36
N ILE A 256 -4.06 24.25 -18.07
CA ILE A 256 -3.36 23.03 -17.69
C ILE A 256 -4.14 21.79 -18.14
N ALA A 257 -5.46 21.76 -17.92
CA ALA A 257 -6.30 20.64 -18.32
C ALA A 257 -6.28 20.44 -19.85
N LYS A 258 -6.36 21.53 -20.63
CA LYS A 258 -6.25 21.50 -22.08
C LYS A 258 -4.88 20.98 -22.55
N GLU A 259 -3.81 21.45 -21.93
CA GLU A 259 -2.43 21.04 -22.23
C GLU A 259 -2.19 19.54 -21.93
N GLU A 260 -2.87 18.99 -20.91
CA GLU A 260 -2.82 17.57 -20.59
C GLU A 260 -3.73 16.75 -21.50
N LEU A 261 -4.91 17.27 -21.87
CA LEU A 261 -5.82 16.62 -22.81
C LEU A 261 -5.22 16.48 -24.21
N GLU A 262 -4.54 17.51 -24.71
CA GLU A 262 -3.81 17.45 -25.99
C GLU A 262 -2.69 16.40 -26.00
N SER A 263 -2.24 15.96 -24.82
CA SER A 263 -1.20 14.92 -24.68
C SER A 263 -1.75 13.50 -24.55
N VAL A 264 -3.06 13.33 -24.41
CA VAL A 264 -3.73 12.03 -24.28
C VAL A 264 -4.42 11.71 -25.62
N LEU A 265 -4.20 10.50 -26.14
CA LEU A 265 -4.90 10.02 -27.35
C LEU A 265 -6.39 9.83 -27.01
N GLU A 266 -7.28 10.10 -27.98
CA GLU A 266 -8.75 10.30 -27.85
C GLU A 266 -9.57 9.25 -27.05
N GLU A 267 -9.00 8.11 -26.64
CA GLU A 267 -9.75 6.99 -26.05
C GLU A 267 -9.89 7.02 -24.51
N ASP A 268 -9.16 7.87 -23.77
CA ASP A 268 -9.17 7.91 -22.28
C ASP A 268 -9.44 9.33 -21.72
N ILE A 269 -10.53 9.98 -22.13
CA ILE A 269 -10.88 11.33 -21.65
C ILE A 269 -11.55 11.25 -20.27
N GLU A 270 -10.76 11.35 -19.21
CA GLU A 270 -11.27 11.59 -17.85
C GLU A 270 -11.51 13.10 -17.69
N GLU A 271 -12.78 13.50 -17.54
CA GLU A 271 -13.16 14.93 -17.45
C GLU A 271 -12.56 15.57 -16.19
N PHE A 272 -11.75 16.63 -16.38
CA PHE A 272 -11.08 17.34 -15.29
C PHE A 272 -12.10 18.16 -14.46
N PRO A 273 -12.04 18.10 -13.12
CA PRO A 273 -12.94 18.89 -12.29
C PRO A 273 -12.63 20.39 -12.42
N THR A 274 -13.68 21.19 -12.58
CA THR A 274 -13.61 22.64 -12.76
C THR A 274 -13.45 23.39 -11.42
N PHE A 275 -12.87 24.59 -11.46
CA PHE A 275 -12.58 25.38 -10.26
C PHE A 275 -13.83 26.03 -9.61
N GLY A 276 -14.87 26.23 -10.41
CA GLY A 276 -16.10 26.94 -10.01
C GLY A 276 -15.90 28.43 -9.75
N ASP A 277 -16.92 29.04 -9.17
CA ASP A 277 -17.13 30.49 -9.00
C ASP A 277 -17.08 30.87 -7.51
N SER A 278 -17.17 32.16 -7.19
CA SER A 278 -17.20 32.66 -5.82
C SER A 278 -18.31 32.04 -4.95
N GLN A 279 -19.46 31.68 -5.56
CA GLN A 279 -20.64 31.12 -4.89
C GLN A 279 -20.74 29.59 -4.98
N SER A 280 -19.75 28.91 -5.58
CA SER A 280 -19.82 27.46 -5.71
C SER A 280 -19.76 26.76 -4.35
N ASP A 281 -20.60 25.72 -4.22
CA ASP A 281 -20.70 24.93 -3.00
C ASP A 281 -19.41 24.15 -2.69
N TYR A 282 -19.08 24.08 -1.40
CA TYR A 282 -17.81 23.52 -0.96
C TYR A 282 -17.74 22.00 -1.19
N ASP A 283 -18.82 21.27 -0.88
CA ASP A 283 -18.79 19.81 -0.87
C ASP A 283 -18.93 19.22 -2.28
N THR A 284 -19.65 19.90 -3.17
CA THR A 284 -19.96 19.40 -4.51
C THR A 284 -18.94 19.81 -5.57
N VAL A 285 -18.35 21.01 -5.49
CA VAL A 285 -17.45 21.54 -6.52
C VAL A 285 -16.04 21.73 -5.97
N VAL A 286 -15.90 22.49 -4.88
CA VAL A 286 -14.59 22.90 -4.36
C VAL A 286 -13.79 21.72 -3.79
N HIS A 287 -14.44 20.84 -3.03
CA HIS A 287 -13.79 19.69 -2.40
C HIS A 287 -13.32 18.65 -3.44
N PRO A 288 -14.15 18.21 -4.41
CA PRO A 288 -13.71 17.32 -5.48
C PRO A 288 -12.59 17.90 -6.33
N PHE A 289 -12.68 19.20 -6.67
CA PHE A 289 -11.61 19.93 -7.36
C PHE A 289 -10.28 19.79 -6.60
N TYR A 290 -10.24 20.24 -5.34
CA TYR A 290 -9.00 20.22 -4.57
C TYR A 290 -8.53 18.80 -4.28
N ALA A 291 -9.43 17.82 -4.15
CA ALA A 291 -9.06 16.42 -3.96
C ALA A 291 -8.30 15.87 -5.16
N TYR A 292 -8.81 16.12 -6.38
CA TYR A 292 -8.17 15.71 -7.63
C TYR A 292 -6.82 16.41 -7.83
N TRP A 293 -6.82 17.74 -7.79
CA TRP A 293 -5.64 18.55 -8.11
C TRP A 293 -4.51 18.45 -7.06
N GLN A 294 -4.80 18.10 -5.81
CA GLN A 294 -3.76 17.76 -4.82
C GLN A 294 -3.04 16.45 -5.16
N SER A 295 -3.72 15.53 -5.83
CA SER A 295 -3.15 14.26 -6.30
C SER A 295 -2.76 14.28 -7.78
N PHE A 296 -2.74 15.45 -8.42
CA PHE A 296 -2.48 15.59 -9.85
C PHE A 296 -1.18 14.91 -10.27
N CYS A 297 -1.23 14.21 -11.40
CA CYS A 297 -0.12 13.57 -12.08
C CYS A 297 -0.25 13.85 -13.57
N THR A 298 0.75 14.51 -14.15
CA THR A 298 0.80 14.75 -15.60
C THR A 298 0.90 13.43 -16.36
N GLN A 299 0.16 13.36 -17.48
CA GLN A 299 0.24 12.23 -18.42
C GLN A 299 1.34 12.43 -19.46
N LYS A 300 2.02 13.58 -19.45
CA LYS A 300 3.10 13.86 -20.39
C LYS A 300 4.27 12.87 -20.24
N ASN A 301 4.75 12.42 -21.39
CA ASN A 301 5.88 11.50 -21.49
C ASN A 301 7.23 12.21 -21.29
N PHE A 302 7.33 13.52 -21.56
CA PHE A 302 8.58 14.31 -21.51
C PHE A 302 9.73 13.74 -22.36
N ALA A 303 9.42 13.04 -23.45
CA ALA A 303 10.41 12.43 -24.33
C ALA A 303 11.39 13.47 -24.92
N TRP A 304 10.97 14.72 -25.11
CA TRP A 304 11.83 15.83 -25.60
C TRP A 304 12.87 16.33 -24.59
N LYS A 305 12.78 15.92 -23.31
CA LYS A 305 13.81 16.23 -22.30
C LYS A 305 14.92 15.18 -22.26
N GLU A 306 14.83 14.11 -23.06
CA GLU A 306 15.85 13.07 -23.11
C GLU A 306 17.16 13.62 -23.69
N GLU A 307 18.26 13.40 -22.99
CA GLU A 307 19.59 13.94 -23.35
C GLU A 307 20.40 12.98 -24.24
N TYR A 308 20.17 11.68 -24.11
CA TYR A 308 20.91 10.66 -24.86
C TYR A 308 20.07 10.08 -25.98
N ASP A 309 20.59 10.05 -27.21
CA ASP A 309 19.95 9.29 -28.28
C ASP A 309 20.29 7.80 -28.15
N THR A 310 19.29 6.98 -27.85
CA THR A 310 19.46 5.52 -27.71
C THR A 310 19.90 4.82 -28.99
N ARG A 311 19.84 5.50 -30.15
CA ARG A 311 20.32 5.03 -31.46
C ARG A 311 21.83 5.13 -31.62
N GLN A 312 22.48 6.07 -30.92
CA GLN A 312 23.94 6.27 -30.97
C GLN A 312 24.70 5.27 -30.10
N ALA A 313 24.00 4.35 -29.44
CA ALA A 313 24.60 3.33 -28.60
C ALA A 313 25.45 2.34 -29.41
N SER A 314 26.74 2.24 -29.08
CA SER A 314 27.64 1.29 -29.72
C SER A 314 27.39 -0.14 -29.25
N ASN A 315 26.87 -0.31 -28.02
CA ASN A 315 26.64 -1.61 -27.40
C ASN A 315 25.29 -1.71 -26.68
N ARG A 316 24.75 -2.94 -26.57
CA ARG A 316 23.48 -3.21 -25.84
C ARG A 316 23.50 -2.74 -24.39
N TRP A 317 24.64 -2.86 -23.71
CA TRP A 317 24.79 -2.37 -22.33
C TRP A 317 24.78 -0.85 -22.26
N GLU A 318 25.34 -0.19 -23.27
CA GLU A 318 25.36 1.26 -23.39
C GLU A 318 23.97 1.79 -23.70
N LYS A 319 23.24 1.15 -24.63
CA LYS A 319 21.83 1.45 -24.92
C LYS A 319 20.98 1.39 -23.64
N ARG A 320 21.13 0.32 -22.85
CA ARG A 320 20.43 0.18 -21.56
C ARG A 320 20.85 1.22 -20.52
N ALA A 321 22.11 1.68 -20.56
CA ALA A 321 22.58 2.75 -19.67
C ALA A 321 21.96 4.09 -20.08
N MET A 322 21.95 4.41 -21.38
CA MET A 322 21.29 5.60 -21.94
C MET A 322 19.79 5.61 -21.66
N GLU A 323 19.07 4.53 -21.96
CA GLU A 323 17.63 4.40 -21.65
C GLU A 323 17.33 4.63 -20.18
N LYS A 324 18.24 4.18 -19.29
CA LYS A 324 18.11 4.36 -17.86
C LYS A 324 18.35 5.80 -17.43
N GLU A 325 19.33 6.50 -18.00
CA GLU A 325 19.56 7.92 -17.74
C GLU A 325 18.40 8.77 -18.31
N ASN A 326 17.96 8.52 -19.55
CA ASN A 326 16.77 9.17 -20.12
C ASN A 326 15.53 8.95 -19.27
N LYS A 327 15.30 7.72 -18.78
CA LYS A 327 14.20 7.44 -17.86
C LYS A 327 14.30 8.29 -16.58
N LYS A 328 15.49 8.44 -16.00
CA LYS A 328 15.67 9.31 -14.82
C LYS A 328 15.39 10.78 -15.14
N ILE A 329 15.83 11.26 -16.31
CA ILE A 329 15.60 12.65 -16.73
C ILE A 329 14.09 12.89 -16.92
N ARG A 330 13.39 11.98 -17.60
CA ARG A 330 11.93 12.03 -17.74
C ARG A 330 11.20 11.96 -16.41
N ASP A 331 11.56 11.02 -15.54
CA ASP A 331 10.94 10.87 -14.23
C ASP A 331 11.20 12.10 -13.34
N LYS A 332 12.36 12.75 -13.48
CA LYS A 332 12.69 14.01 -12.81
C LYS A 332 11.83 15.17 -13.33
N ALA A 333 11.74 15.37 -14.65
CA ALA A 333 10.92 16.40 -15.26
C ALA A 333 9.43 16.24 -14.90
N ARG A 334 8.91 15.01 -14.95
CA ARG A 334 7.54 14.67 -14.52
C ARG A 334 7.31 15.04 -13.06
N LYS A 335 8.29 14.71 -12.19
CA LYS A 335 8.20 15.05 -10.76
C LYS A 335 8.21 16.56 -10.53
N GLU A 336 9.04 17.30 -11.24
CA GLU A 336 9.11 18.76 -11.14
C GLU A 336 7.80 19.41 -11.56
N LYS A 337 7.21 19.04 -12.72
CA LYS A 337 5.88 19.56 -13.14
C LYS A 337 4.80 19.23 -12.12
N ASN A 338 4.73 17.99 -11.66
CA ASN A 338 3.73 17.56 -10.65
C ASN A 338 3.86 18.32 -9.34
N GLU A 339 5.08 18.53 -8.87
CA GLU A 339 5.33 19.25 -7.63
C GLU A 339 4.95 20.73 -7.77
N LEU A 340 5.26 21.37 -8.89
CA LEU A 340 4.86 22.76 -9.15
C LEU A 340 3.33 22.93 -9.14
N VAL A 341 2.59 22.06 -9.83
CA VAL A 341 1.11 22.11 -9.83
C VAL A 341 0.57 21.88 -8.42
N ARG A 342 1.09 20.89 -7.67
CA ARG A 342 0.64 20.61 -6.30
C ARG A 342 0.96 21.74 -5.33
N GLN A 343 2.11 22.39 -5.48
CA GLN A 343 2.48 23.56 -4.70
C GLN A 343 1.56 24.75 -5.02
N LEU A 344 1.22 24.96 -6.30
CA LEU A 344 0.27 25.98 -6.72
C LEU A 344 -1.11 25.73 -6.11
N VAL A 345 -1.61 24.49 -6.18
CA VAL A 345 -2.88 24.10 -5.57
C VAL A 345 -2.85 24.32 -4.05
N ALA A 346 -1.77 23.97 -3.37
CA ALA A 346 -1.61 24.21 -1.94
C ALA A 346 -1.57 25.71 -1.60
N PHE A 347 -0.96 26.53 -2.45
CA PHE A 347 -0.91 27.99 -2.32
C PHE A 347 -2.31 28.60 -2.48
N ILE A 348 -3.07 28.18 -3.49
CA ILE A 348 -4.43 28.65 -3.77
C ILE A 348 -5.37 28.20 -2.66
N ARG A 349 -5.32 26.94 -2.25
CA ARG A 349 -6.17 26.37 -1.17
C ARG A 349 -6.03 27.13 0.16
N LYS A 350 -4.84 27.67 0.46
CA LYS A 350 -4.61 28.49 1.66
C LYS A 350 -5.29 29.87 1.57
N ARG A 351 -5.42 30.43 0.36
CA ARG A 351 -5.94 31.79 0.12
C ARG A 351 -7.43 31.82 -0.25
N ASP A 352 -7.95 30.71 -0.77
CA ASP A 352 -9.35 30.58 -1.18
C ASP A 352 -10.29 30.85 0.01
N ARG A 353 -11.18 31.84 -0.15
CA ARG A 353 -12.12 32.26 0.90
C ARG A 353 -13.15 31.19 1.20
N ARG A 354 -13.58 30.40 0.20
CA ARG A 354 -14.52 29.29 0.37
C ARG A 354 -13.91 28.23 1.28
N VAL A 355 -12.63 27.90 1.08
CA VAL A 355 -11.88 26.95 1.91
C VAL A 355 -11.62 27.49 3.31
N GLN A 356 -11.30 28.78 3.45
CA GLN A 356 -11.11 29.42 4.76
C GLN A 356 -12.42 29.42 5.58
N ALA A 357 -13.55 29.73 4.96
CA ALA A 357 -14.86 29.70 5.59
C ALA A 357 -15.20 28.29 6.08
N HIS A 358 -15.05 27.28 5.21
CA HIS A 358 -15.28 25.88 5.60
C HIS A 358 -14.32 25.42 6.71
N ARG A 359 -13.03 25.79 6.64
CA ARG A 359 -12.05 25.46 7.69
C ARG A 359 -12.47 26.02 9.06
N LYS A 360 -12.91 27.28 9.12
CA LYS A 360 -13.41 27.89 10.36
C LYS A 360 -14.64 27.14 10.89
N LEU A 361 -15.59 26.83 10.02
CA LEU A 361 -16.80 26.07 10.38
C LEU A 361 -16.45 24.68 10.94
N VAL A 362 -15.52 23.96 10.32
CA VAL A 362 -15.05 22.66 10.82
C VAL A 362 -14.33 22.80 12.16
N GLU A 363 -13.53 23.85 12.35
CA GLU A 363 -12.83 24.12 13.62
C GLU A 363 -13.83 24.41 14.75
N GLU A 364 -14.86 25.21 14.49
CA GLU A 364 -15.95 25.50 15.42
C GLU A 364 -16.74 24.23 15.78
N GLN A 365 -17.12 23.41 14.78
CA GLN A 365 -17.79 22.13 15.03
C GLN A 365 -16.93 21.15 15.83
N ASN A 366 -15.62 21.13 15.60
CA ASN A 366 -14.70 20.27 16.34
C ASN A 366 -14.51 20.78 17.79
N ALA A 367 -14.44 22.09 18.00
CA ALA A 367 -14.40 22.69 19.32
C ALA A 367 -15.68 22.41 20.11
N GLU A 368 -16.86 22.51 19.47
CA GLU A 368 -18.15 22.18 20.10
C GLU A 368 -18.23 20.69 20.48
N LYS A 369 -17.82 19.79 19.57
CA LYS A 369 -17.74 18.35 19.86
C LYS A 369 -16.76 18.04 20.99
N ALA A 370 -15.63 18.74 21.06
CA ALA A 370 -14.65 18.60 22.14
C ALA A 370 -15.22 19.07 23.49
N ARG A 371 -15.91 20.22 23.53
CA ARG A 371 -16.61 20.71 24.73
C ARG A 371 -17.66 19.73 25.23
N LYS A 372 -18.51 19.21 24.33
CA LYS A 372 -19.51 18.18 24.67
C LYS A 372 -18.85 16.90 25.19
N ALA A 373 -17.74 16.47 24.60
CA ALA A 373 -17.01 15.29 25.06
C ALA A 373 -16.40 15.48 26.46
N GLU A 374 -15.89 16.67 26.76
CA GLU A 374 -15.34 17.02 28.08
C GLU A 374 -16.44 17.07 29.15
N GLU A 375 -17.59 17.69 28.84
CA GLU A 375 -18.75 17.72 29.73
C GLU A 375 -19.27 16.31 30.03
N MET A 376 -19.39 15.46 28.99
CA MET A 376 -19.77 14.05 29.16
C MET A 376 -18.77 13.29 30.05
N ARG A 377 -17.46 13.54 29.87
CA ARG A 377 -16.41 12.92 30.72
C ARG A 377 -16.49 13.41 32.17
N ARG A 378 -16.80 14.69 32.40
CA ARG A 378 -16.99 15.27 33.74
C ARG A 378 -18.22 14.69 34.43
N GLN A 379 -19.35 14.57 33.71
CA GLN A 379 -20.56 13.93 34.23
C GLN A 379 -20.33 12.45 34.55
N GLN A 380 -19.58 11.71 33.71
CA GLN A 380 -19.23 10.32 33.99
C GLN A 380 -18.39 10.18 35.26
N LYS A 381 -17.38 11.05 35.48
CA LYS A 381 -16.59 11.08 36.72
C LYS A 381 -17.47 11.35 37.94
N LEU A 382 -18.38 12.32 37.87
CA LEU A 382 -19.31 12.64 38.96
C LEU A 382 -20.27 11.47 39.26
N LYS A 383 -20.80 10.82 38.22
CA LYS A 383 -21.63 9.61 38.39
C LYS A 383 -20.83 8.49 39.05
N GLN A 384 -19.62 8.20 38.58
CA GLN A 384 -18.75 7.18 39.18
C GLN A 384 -18.41 7.50 40.65
N ALA A 385 -18.10 8.76 40.97
CA ALA A 385 -17.85 9.18 42.34
C ALA A 385 -19.08 8.99 43.24
N LYS A 386 -20.28 9.33 42.76
CA LYS A 386 -21.54 9.10 43.48
C LYS A 386 -21.80 7.61 43.73
N TYR A 387 -21.61 6.74 42.73
CA TYR A 387 -21.76 5.30 42.90
C TYR A 387 -20.70 4.69 43.83
N GLY A 388 -19.46 5.20 43.79
CA GLY A 388 -18.39 4.79 44.71
C GLY A 388 -18.67 5.16 46.17
N TYR A 389 -19.29 6.32 46.41
CA TYR A 389 -19.65 6.78 47.76
C TYR A 389 -20.78 5.92 48.38
N VAL A 390 -21.78 5.53 47.58
CA VAL A 390 -22.88 4.66 48.03
C VAL A 390 -22.37 3.25 48.39
N ALA A 391 -21.39 2.72 47.65
CA ALA A 391 -20.78 1.42 47.97
C ALA A 391 -19.92 1.43 49.25
N GLY A 392 -19.36 2.59 49.63
CA GLY A 392 -18.61 2.77 50.88
C GLY A 392 -19.51 2.88 52.12
N SER A 393 -20.72 3.44 51.98
CA SER A 393 -21.67 3.63 53.08
C SER A 393 -22.40 2.35 53.52
N PHE A 394 -22.29 1.25 52.78
CA PHE A 394 -22.86 -0.07 53.12
C PHE A 394 -21.84 -1.03 53.76
N ARG A 395 -20.63 -0.55 54.10
CA ARG A 395 -19.62 -1.27 54.91
C ARG A 395 -19.43 -0.61 56.28
N LEU A 396 -20.49 -0.55 57.07
CA LEU A 396 -20.51 -0.36 58.52
C LEU A 396 -21.74 -1.11 59.03
#